data_AF-A0A6I9YK52-F1
#
_entry.id   AF-A0A6I9YK52-F1
#
_cell.length_a   1.000
_cell.length_b   1.000
_cell.length_c   1.000
_cell.angle_alpha   90.00
_cell.angle_beta   90.00
_cell.angle_gamma   90.00
#
_symmetry.space_group_name_H-M   'P 1'
#
loop_
_entity.id
_entity.type
_entity.pdbx_description
1 polymer ?
#
loop_
_entity_poly.entity_id
_entity_poly.type
_entity_poly.pdbx_seq_one_letter_code
_entity_poly.pdbx_strand_id
1 'polypeptide(L)'
;MYANLCLRKPTDLQNLAPGTHPPFITFNNEVKTDVNKIEEFLEEVLCPPKRSLERGLLKTLQKLDEYLISPLPDEIDENSMEDILASTRKFLDGNEMTLADCNLLPKLHIVKVRWNLTRELKQAYMPI
;
A
#
# COMPACT_ATOMS: atom_id res chain seq x y z
N MET A 1 -29.14 28.29 -32.41
CA MET A 1 -28.43 29.35 -31.67
C MET A 1 -28.26 28.87 -30.24
N TYR A 2 -27.02 28.54 -29.87
CA TYR A 2 -26.66 27.94 -28.60
C TYR A 2 -26.95 28.92 -27.45
N ALA A 3 -27.96 28.64 -26.64
CA ALA A 3 -28.11 29.28 -25.34
C ALA A 3 -27.15 28.59 -24.38
N ASN A 4 -26.06 29.29 -24.06
CA ASN A 4 -25.14 28.97 -23.00
C ASN A 4 -25.92 28.66 -21.70
N LEU A 5 -26.13 27.37 -21.41
CA LEU A 5 -26.28 26.93 -20.03
C LEU A 5 -24.92 27.13 -19.36
N CYS A 6 -24.65 28.37 -18.94
CA CYS A 6 -23.72 28.60 -17.87
C CYS A 6 -24.25 27.81 -16.66
N LEU A 7 -23.71 26.61 -16.47
CA LEU A 7 -23.71 25.86 -15.23
C LEU A 7 -23.11 26.79 -14.16
N ARG A 8 -23.91 27.72 -13.64
CA ARG A 8 -23.49 28.61 -12.56
C ARG A 8 -23.25 27.71 -11.36
N LYS A 9 -21.98 27.53 -11.02
CA LYS A 9 -21.57 26.93 -9.75
C LYS A 9 -22.38 27.60 -8.64
N PRO A 10 -23.00 26.84 -7.72
CA PRO A 10 -23.71 27.41 -6.58
C PRO A 10 -22.83 28.47 -5.90
N THR A 11 -23.40 29.60 -5.50
CA THR A 11 -22.66 30.72 -4.89
C THR A 11 -21.80 30.25 -3.71
N ASP A 12 -22.27 29.23 -3.00
CA ASP A 12 -21.57 28.58 -1.89
C ASP A 12 -20.23 27.97 -2.31
N LEU A 13 -20.14 27.36 -3.50
CA LEU A 13 -18.87 26.85 -4.04
C LEU A 13 -17.89 27.98 -4.39
N GLN A 14 -18.38 29.14 -4.84
CA GLN A 14 -17.52 30.30 -5.15
C GLN A 14 -17.00 30.97 -3.88
N ASN A 15 -17.79 30.98 -2.80
CA ASN A 15 -17.37 31.52 -1.51
C ASN A 15 -16.32 30.63 -0.82
N LEU A 16 -16.38 29.31 -1.04
CA LEU A 16 -15.42 28.36 -0.50
C LEU A 16 -14.04 28.45 -1.17
N ALA A 17 -14.00 28.69 -2.49
CA ALA A 17 -12.76 28.84 -3.24
C ALA A 17 -12.92 29.82 -4.42
N PRO A 18 -12.85 31.15 -4.15
CA PRO A 18 -13.06 32.16 -5.19
C PRO A 18 -12.00 32.04 -6.29
N GLY A 19 -12.42 32.16 -7.55
CA GLY A 19 -11.52 32.08 -8.70
C GLY A 19 -11.02 30.67 -9.05
N THR A 20 -11.47 29.63 -8.33
CA THR A 20 -10.95 28.27 -8.50
C THR A 20 -11.87 27.40 -9.37
N HIS A 21 -11.27 26.60 -10.26
CA HIS A 21 -12.01 25.59 -11.02
C HIS A 21 -12.01 24.24 -10.28
N PRO A 22 -13.18 23.58 -10.11
CA PRO A 22 -13.25 22.21 -9.63
C PRO A 22 -12.39 21.26 -10.47
N PRO A 23 -11.83 20.19 -9.87
CA PRO A 23 -11.99 19.78 -8.48
C PRO A 23 -11.13 20.63 -7.50
N PHE A 24 -11.69 20.95 -6.34
CA PHE A 24 -10.97 21.54 -5.21
C PHE A 24 -11.61 21.06 -3.90
N ILE A 25 -10.85 21.06 -2.80
CA ILE A 25 -11.37 20.86 -1.45
C ILE A 25 -10.96 22.04 -0.57
N THR A 26 -11.76 22.32 0.46
CA THR A 26 -11.44 23.34 1.47
C THR A 26 -11.46 22.69 2.84
N PHE A 27 -10.38 22.81 3.60
CA PHE A 27 -10.27 22.28 4.97
C PHE A 27 -9.52 23.30 5.83
N ASN A 28 -10.07 23.67 7.00
CA ASN A 28 -9.52 24.72 7.86
C ASN A 28 -9.19 26.03 7.11
N ASN A 29 -10.07 26.44 6.18
CA ASN A 29 -9.90 27.61 5.29
C ASN A 29 -8.72 27.55 4.31
N GLU A 30 -8.05 26.41 4.18
CA GLU A 30 -7.07 26.18 3.10
C GLU A 30 -7.73 25.53 1.90
N VAL A 31 -7.55 26.13 0.72
CA VAL A 31 -8.02 25.59 -0.56
C VAL A 31 -6.92 24.72 -1.17
N LYS A 32 -7.25 23.46 -1.47
CA LYS A 32 -6.39 22.51 -2.20
C LYS A 32 -7.01 22.23 -3.57
N THR A 33 -6.24 22.41 -4.63
CA THR A 33 -6.72 22.39 -6.04
C THR A 33 -6.02 21.36 -6.91
N ASP A 34 -4.82 20.94 -6.53
CA ASP A 34 -4.08 19.88 -7.21
C ASP A 34 -4.67 18.51 -6.84
N VAL A 35 -5.00 17.71 -7.85
CA VAL A 35 -5.68 16.42 -7.67
C VAL A 35 -4.85 15.46 -6.81
N ASN A 36 -3.53 15.39 -7.01
CA ASN A 36 -2.67 14.51 -6.23
C ASN A 36 -2.60 14.96 -4.76
N LYS A 37 -2.54 16.27 -4.52
CA LYS A 37 -2.56 16.82 -3.15
C LYS A 37 -3.91 16.64 -2.45
N ILE A 38 -5.01 16.68 -3.20
CA ILE A 38 -6.36 16.39 -2.68
C ILE A 38 -6.43 14.92 -2.26
N GLU A 39 -5.96 13.99 -3.10
CA GLU A 39 -5.92 12.57 -2.80
C GLU A 39 -5.08 12.27 -1.55
N GLU A 40 -3.86 12.80 -1.49
CA GLU A 40 -2.96 12.65 -0.34
C GLU A 40 -3.60 13.17 0.96
N PHE A 41 -4.23 14.35 0.92
CA PHE A 41 -4.90 14.92 2.09
C PHE A 41 -6.09 14.07 2.57
N LEU A 42 -6.91 13.56 1.64
CA LEU A 42 -8.04 12.71 2.00
C LEU A 42 -7.56 11.36 2.55
N GLU A 43 -6.47 10.80 2.00
CA GLU A 43 -5.80 9.63 2.57
C GLU A 43 -5.23 9.92 3.97
N GLU A 44 -4.70 11.11 4.23
CA GLU A 44 -4.17 11.45 5.56
C GLU A 44 -5.28 11.61 6.61
N VAL A 45 -6.35 12.33 6.27
CA VAL A 45 -7.37 12.75 7.24
C VAL A 45 -8.48 11.71 7.43
N LEU A 46 -8.88 11.03 6.36
CA LEU A 46 -10.07 10.15 6.39
C LEU A 46 -9.73 8.66 6.46
N CYS A 47 -8.48 8.30 6.17
CA CYS A 47 -8.05 6.92 6.23
C CYS A 47 -7.79 6.56 7.69
N PRO A 48 -8.42 5.51 8.26
CA PRO A 48 -8.15 5.07 9.61
C PRO A 48 -6.64 4.86 9.80
N PRO A 49 -6.07 5.21 10.96
CA PRO A 49 -4.64 5.00 11.25
C PRO A 49 -4.13 3.58 10.97
N LYS A 50 -5.05 2.60 10.95
CA LYS A 50 -4.76 1.21 10.62
C LYS A 50 -4.45 0.98 9.13
N ARG A 51 -4.95 1.79 8.20
CA ARG A 51 -4.75 1.59 6.74
C ARG A 51 -3.34 1.99 6.29
N SER A 52 -2.79 3.08 6.81
CA SER A 52 -1.40 3.47 6.55
C SER A 52 -0.42 2.45 7.14
N LEU A 53 -0.69 1.96 8.36
CA LEU A 53 0.07 0.88 8.97
C LEU A 53 -0.02 -0.43 8.18
N GLU A 54 -1.21 -0.81 7.71
CA GLU A 54 -1.43 -1.97 6.85
C GLU A 54 -0.63 -1.85 5.55
N ARG A 55 -0.67 -0.68 4.89
CA ARG A 55 0.13 -0.42 3.68
C ARG A 55 1.64 -0.49 3.95
N GLY A 56 2.10 0.04 5.08
CA GLY A 56 3.51 -0.07 5.50
C GLY A 56 3.95 -1.51 5.77
N LEU A 57 3.11 -2.29 6.45
CA LEU A 57 3.35 -3.70 6.71
C LEU A 57 3.42 -4.49 5.40
N LEU A 58 2.47 -4.29 4.48
CA LEU A 58 2.45 -4.95 3.17
C LEU A 58 3.72 -4.65 2.36
N LYS A 59 4.18 -3.39 2.32
CA LYS A 59 5.46 -3.02 1.68
C LYS A 59 6.65 -3.74 2.31
N THR A 60 6.65 -3.92 3.63
CA THR A 60 7.73 -4.63 4.33
C THR A 60 7.71 -6.13 4.03
N LEU A 61 6.51 -6.72 3.97
CA LEU A 61 6.34 -8.13 3.58
C LEU A 61 6.73 -8.37 2.12
N GLN A 62 6.42 -7.42 1.22
CA GLN A 62 6.84 -7.50 -0.18
C GLN A 62 8.38 -7.51 -0.31
N LYS A 63 9.08 -6.64 0.41
CA LYS A 63 10.55 -6.65 0.43
C LYS A 63 11.13 -7.95 0.95
N LEU A 64 10.47 -8.56 1.94
CA LEU A 64 10.88 -9.87 2.45
C LEU A 64 10.66 -10.97 1.41
N ASP A 65 9.54 -10.94 0.69
CA ASP A 65 9.26 -11.86 -0.42
C ASP A 65 10.31 -11.73 -1.52
N GLU A 66 10.62 -10.51 -1.94
CA GLU A 66 11.69 -10.20 -2.89
C GLU A 66 13.05 -10.73 -2.41
N TYR A 67 13.38 -10.55 -1.13
CA TYR A 67 14.60 -11.11 -0.54
C TYR A 67 14.61 -12.64 -0.62
N LEU A 68 13.53 -13.31 -0.22
CA LEU A 68 13.43 -14.78 -0.18
C LEU A 68 13.50 -15.41 -1.58
N ILE A 69 12.96 -14.73 -2.59
CA ILE A 69 12.97 -15.18 -3.99
C ILE A 69 14.32 -14.89 -4.66
N SER A 70 15.02 -13.81 -4.27
CA SER A 70 16.32 -13.46 -4.86
C SER A 70 17.42 -14.44 -4.41
N PRO A 71 18.21 -15.01 -5.34
CA PRO A 71 19.33 -15.90 -4.99
C PRO A 71 20.38 -15.20 -4.12
N LEU A 72 20.93 -15.92 -3.14
CA LEU A 72 22.09 -15.46 -2.38
C LEU A 72 23.38 -15.59 -3.21
N PRO A 73 24.45 -14.85 -2.88
CA PRO A 73 25.73 -14.95 -3.58
C PRO A 73 26.28 -16.38 -3.65
N ASP A 74 26.15 -17.13 -2.56
CA ASP A 74 26.62 -18.52 -2.46
C ASP A 74 25.81 -19.48 -3.35
N GLU A 75 24.62 -19.08 -3.80
CA GLU A 75 23.83 -19.85 -4.74
C GLU A 75 24.31 -19.64 -6.19
N ILE A 76 24.98 -18.52 -6.50
CA ILE A 76 25.34 -18.11 -7.86
C ILE A 76 26.73 -18.66 -8.22
N ASP A 77 26.82 -19.44 -9.29
CA ASP A 77 28.10 -19.86 -9.89
C ASP A 77 28.41 -18.99 -11.11
N GLU A 78 29.41 -18.11 -10.98
CA GLU A 78 29.86 -17.20 -12.04
C GLU A 78 30.38 -17.92 -13.30
N ASN A 79 30.70 -19.22 -13.21
CA ASN A 79 31.17 -20.03 -14.34
C ASN A 79 30.05 -20.86 -14.98
N SER A 80 28.84 -20.86 -14.40
CA SER A 80 27.70 -21.56 -14.97
C SER A 80 27.15 -20.80 -16.18
N MET A 81 26.69 -21.55 -17.18
CA MET A 81 25.98 -21.00 -18.33
C MET A 81 24.49 -20.74 -18.05
N GLU A 82 23.99 -21.19 -16.90
CA GLU A 82 22.60 -21.10 -16.49
C GLU A 82 22.43 -20.02 -15.42
N ASP A 83 21.58 -19.03 -15.71
CA ASP A 83 21.18 -18.01 -14.74
C ASP A 83 20.21 -18.59 -13.70
N ILE A 84 20.51 -18.37 -12.42
CA ILE A 84 19.60 -18.71 -11.33
C ILE A 84 18.56 -17.58 -11.21
N LEU A 85 17.34 -17.85 -11.67
CA LEU A 85 16.25 -16.87 -11.67
C LEU A 85 15.55 -16.74 -10.32
N ALA A 86 15.64 -17.76 -9.46
CA ALA A 86 15.05 -17.78 -8.14
C ALA A 86 15.88 -18.63 -7.18
N SER A 87 15.94 -18.15 -5.94
CA SER A 87 16.54 -18.84 -4.80
C SER A 87 15.89 -20.19 -4.54
N THR A 88 16.70 -21.15 -4.11
CA THR A 88 16.24 -22.50 -3.71
C THR A 88 16.38 -22.76 -2.22
N ARG A 89 16.91 -21.78 -1.46
CA ARG A 89 17.17 -21.91 -0.03
C ARG A 89 15.89 -22.14 0.77
N LYS A 90 16.02 -22.92 1.85
CA LYS A 90 14.89 -23.31 2.70
C LYS A 90 14.57 -22.29 3.80
N PHE A 91 15.57 -21.55 4.25
CA PHE A 91 15.53 -20.61 5.38
C PHE A 91 16.09 -19.25 4.98
N LEU A 92 16.00 -18.26 5.87
CA LEU A 92 16.33 -16.86 5.54
C LEU A 92 17.70 -16.69 4.87
N ASP A 93 18.70 -17.38 5.42
CA ASP A 93 20.11 -17.19 5.05
C ASP A 93 20.75 -18.47 4.48
N GLY A 94 19.95 -19.46 4.09
CA GLY A 94 20.46 -20.70 3.48
C GLY A 94 19.59 -21.93 3.70
N ASN A 95 20.23 -23.10 3.69
CA ASN A 95 19.54 -24.39 3.83
C ASN A 95 19.42 -24.91 5.26
N GLU A 96 20.06 -24.24 6.22
CA GLU A 96 20.03 -24.56 7.64
C GLU A 96 19.28 -23.48 8.42
N MET A 97 18.59 -23.90 9.49
CA MET A 97 17.83 -22.97 10.32
C MET A 97 18.76 -22.19 11.27
N THR A 98 18.57 -20.88 11.35
CA THR A 98 19.41 -19.98 12.14
C THR A 98 18.62 -19.24 13.22
N LEU A 99 19.32 -18.43 14.02
CA LEU A 99 18.67 -17.52 14.98
C LEU A 99 17.77 -16.47 14.29
N ALA A 100 18.08 -16.09 13.05
CA ALA A 100 17.24 -15.16 12.30
C ALA A 100 15.84 -15.75 12.07
N ASP A 101 15.79 -17.03 11.69
CA ASP A 101 14.54 -17.76 11.46
C ASP A 101 13.74 -17.90 12.75
N CYS A 102 14.39 -18.33 13.83
CA CYS A 102 13.75 -18.45 15.14
C CYS A 102 13.15 -17.12 15.63
N ASN A 103 13.74 -15.98 15.27
CA ASN A 103 13.24 -14.66 15.65
C ASN A 103 12.09 -14.16 14.77
N LEU A 104 12.09 -14.50 13.48
CA LEU A 104 11.18 -13.93 12.50
C LEU A 104 9.98 -14.84 12.18
N LEU A 105 10.20 -16.15 12.01
CA LEU A 105 9.15 -17.09 11.61
C LEU A 105 7.96 -17.13 12.58
N PRO A 106 8.14 -17.10 13.92
CA PRO A 106 7.00 -17.03 14.83
C PRO A 106 6.17 -15.76 14.65
N LYS A 107 6.81 -14.62 14.35
CA LYS A 107 6.12 -13.34 14.12
C LYS A 107 5.33 -13.37 12.81
N LEU A 108 5.93 -13.89 11.74
CA LEU A 108 5.25 -14.06 10.44
C LEU A 108 4.06 -15.02 10.55
N HIS A 109 4.18 -16.08 11.35
CA HIS A 109 3.07 -16.99 11.60
C HIS A 109 1.87 -16.27 12.24
N ILE A 110 2.11 -15.45 13.27
CA ILE A 110 1.05 -14.66 13.91
C ILE A 110 0.40 -13.70 12.91
N VAL A 111 1.20 -13.02 12.09
CA VAL A 111 0.68 -12.11 11.04
C VAL A 111 -0.18 -12.89 10.05
N LYS A 112 0.28 -14.05 9.56
CA LYS A 112 -0.48 -14.90 8.62
C LYS A 112 -1.82 -15.35 9.22
N VAL A 113 -1.81 -15.83 10.46
CA VAL A 113 -3.04 -16.28 11.14
C VAL A 113 -4.00 -15.10 11.32
N ARG A 114 -3.52 -13.95 11.81
CA ARG A 114 -4.37 -12.78 12.04
C ARG A 114 -4.94 -12.20 10.74
N TRP A 115 -4.14 -12.19 9.69
CA TRP A 115 -4.55 -11.74 8.36
C TRP A 115 -5.65 -12.63 7.78
N ASN A 116 -5.47 -13.96 7.84
CA ASN A 116 -6.45 -14.92 7.35
C ASN A 116 -7.78 -14.80 8.10
N LEU A 117 -7.75 -14.71 9.44
CA LEU A 117 -8.95 -14.47 10.24
C LEU A 117 -9.66 -13.18 9.84
N THR A 118 -8.91 -12.11 9.58
CA THR A 118 -9.49 -10.82 9.16
C THR A 118 -10.14 -10.93 7.78
N ARG A 119 -9.53 -11.68 6.85
CA ARG A 119 -10.10 -11.96 5.52
C ARG A 119 -11.37 -12.79 5.61
N GLU A 120 -11.37 -13.85 6.42
CA GLU A 120 -12.54 -14.70 6.65
C GLU A 120 -13.69 -13.92 7.27
N LEU A 121 -13.42 -13.07 8.28
CA LEU A 121 -14.44 -12.21 8.88
C LEU A 121 -14.98 -11.18 7.86
N LYS A 122 -14.12 -10.56 7.04
CA LYS A 122 -14.59 -9.66 5.98
C LYS A 122 -15.49 -10.40 4.98
N GLN A 123 -15.14 -11.62 4.58
CA GLN A 123 -15.95 -12.44 3.68
C GLN A 123 -17.29 -12.86 4.31
N ALA A 124 -17.30 -13.18 5.60
CA ALA A 124 -18.50 -13.67 6.31
C ALA A 124 -19.49 -12.55 6.68
N TYR A 125 -18.99 -11.33 6.99
CA TYR A 125 -19.81 -10.24 7.53
C TYR A 125 -20.03 -9.07 6.56
N MET A 126 -19.30 -9.03 5.44
CA MET A 126 -19.61 -8.16 4.29
C MET A 126 -19.74 -8.99 3.00
N PRO A 127 -20.68 -9.96 2.93
CA PRO A 127 -21.02 -10.55 1.66
C PRO A 127 -21.69 -9.48 0.79
N ILE A 128 -21.22 -9.36 -0.46
CA ILE A 128 -21.95 -8.66 -1.53
C ILE A 128 -23.21 -9.46 -1.83
#